data_AF-A0ABD2WVA4-F1
#
_entry.id   AF-A0ABD2WVA4-F1
#
_cell.length_a   1.000
_cell.length_b   1.000
_cell.length_c   1.000
_cell.angle_alpha   90.00
_cell.angle_beta   90.00
_cell.angle_gamma   90.00
#
_symmetry.space_group_name_H-M   'P 1'
#
loop_
_entity.id
_entity.type
_entity.pdbx_description
1 polymer ?
#
loop_
_entity_poly.entity_id
_entity_poly.type
_entity_poly.pdbx_seq_one_letter_code
_entity_poly.pdbx_strand_id
1 'polypeptide(L)'
;MLATPNKPSLHPDLTFLNYYQSIISNIKDLKNNGTTVISIGGGPRDILVPSFQTIDERADINTLTTSIPGVWRSTDHLCLLWCKQLILNIVRSLFDCVDTSQKPPAITDNIETRLKAFKWHFVQRGTKE
;
A
#
# COMPACT_ATOMS: atom_id res chain seq x y z
N MET A 1 -2.96 1.26 2.50
CA MET A 1 -3.48 0.39 3.58
C MET A 1 -2.55 -0.79 3.76
N LEU A 2 -2.33 -1.19 5.02
CA LEU A 2 -1.44 -2.29 5.40
C LEU A 2 -2.28 -3.32 6.17
N ALA A 3 -2.28 -4.59 5.73
CA ALA A 3 -2.94 -5.71 6.42
C ALA A 3 -4.38 -5.42 6.90
N THR A 4 -5.16 -4.66 6.13
CA THR A 4 -6.56 -4.32 6.50
C THR A 4 -7.47 -4.77 5.36
N PRO A 5 -8.60 -5.43 5.66
CA PRO A 5 -9.56 -5.78 4.63
C PRO A 5 -10.18 -4.51 4.03
N ASN A 6 -10.19 -4.39 2.72
CA ASN A 6 -10.80 -3.27 2.00
C ASN A 6 -12.35 -3.27 2.09
N LYS A 7 -12.92 -4.46 2.35
CA LYS A 7 -14.32 -4.70 2.64
C LYS A 7 -14.43 -5.85 3.66
N PRO A 8 -15.34 -5.77 4.62
CA PRO A 8 -15.53 -6.86 5.57
C PRO A 8 -16.29 -8.01 4.90
N SER A 9 -16.09 -9.23 5.39
CA SER A 9 -16.85 -10.40 4.92
C SER A 9 -18.32 -10.38 5.35
N LEU A 10 -18.60 -9.71 6.49
CA LEU A 10 -19.90 -9.66 7.13
C LEU A 10 -20.11 -8.27 7.74
N HIS A 11 -21.35 -7.79 7.70
CA HIS A 11 -21.78 -6.60 8.41
C HIS A 11 -22.69 -7.02 9.58
N PRO A 12 -22.17 -7.16 10.81
CA PRO A 12 -22.94 -7.69 11.94
C PRO A 12 -24.04 -6.73 12.41
N ASP A 13 -23.85 -5.42 12.19
CA ASP A 13 -24.79 -4.39 12.57
C ASP A 13 -24.72 -3.19 11.60
N LEU A 14 -25.67 -2.26 11.76
CA LEU A 14 -25.79 -1.07 10.95
C LEU A 14 -24.66 -0.06 11.20
N THR A 15 -24.15 0.02 12.43
CA THR A 15 -23.04 0.91 12.79
C THR A 15 -21.78 0.54 12.01
N PHE A 16 -21.47 -0.75 11.92
CA PHE A 16 -20.33 -1.29 11.20
C PHE A 16 -20.48 -1.09 9.69
N LEU A 17 -21.68 -1.28 9.14
CA LEU A 17 -21.95 -0.97 7.74
C LEU A 17 -21.72 0.52 7.43
N ASN A 18 -22.29 1.41 8.25
CA ASN A 18 -22.16 2.85 8.08
C ASN A 18 -20.69 3.31 8.21
N TYR A 19 -19.94 2.70 9.13
CA TYR A 19 -18.50 2.96 9.28
C TYR A 19 -17.73 2.64 8.00
N TYR A 20 -17.92 1.45 7.43
CA TYR A 20 -17.25 1.08 6.18
C TYR A 20 -17.69 1.96 5.00
N GLN A 21 -18.97 2.34 4.93
CA GLN A 21 -19.45 3.28 3.92
C GLN A 21 -18.77 4.65 4.04
N SER A 22 -18.57 5.15 5.27
CA SER A 22 -17.84 6.40 5.53
C SER A 22 -16.36 6.31 5.15
N ILE A 23 -15.69 5.19 5.44
CA ILE A 23 -14.32 4.96 4.94
C ILE A 23 -14.30 5.01 3.42
N ILE A 24 -15.27 4.34 2.78
CA ILE A 24 -15.35 4.25 1.33
C ILE A 24 -15.52 5.62 0.69
N SER A 25 -16.35 6.51 1.27
CA SER A 25 -16.49 7.88 0.78
C SER A 25 -15.18 8.67 0.94
N ASN A 26 -14.57 8.61 2.11
CA ASN A 26 -13.37 9.40 2.42
C ASN A 26 -12.16 9.01 1.55
N ILE A 27 -12.03 7.73 1.16
CA ILE A 27 -10.95 7.29 0.25
C ILE A 27 -11.07 7.98 -1.13
N LYS A 28 -12.29 8.26 -1.61
CA LYS A 28 -12.46 9.00 -2.87
C LYS A 28 -11.92 10.42 -2.74
N ASP A 29 -12.16 11.07 -1.61
CA ASP A 29 -11.67 12.42 -1.35
C ASP A 29 -10.14 12.47 -1.26
N LEU A 30 -9.51 11.44 -0.67
CA LEU A 30 -8.04 11.33 -0.67
C LEU A 30 -7.47 11.30 -2.09
N LYS A 31 -8.10 10.55 -3.00
CA LYS A 31 -7.68 10.53 -4.41
C LYS A 31 -7.89 11.87 -5.10
N ASN A 32 -9.01 12.54 -4.85
CA ASN A 32 -9.28 13.87 -5.40
C ASN A 32 -8.24 14.90 -4.93
N ASN A 33 -7.73 14.75 -3.71
CA ASN A 33 -6.66 15.59 -3.16
C ASN A 33 -5.25 15.21 -3.66
N GLY A 34 -5.15 14.31 -4.64
CA GLY A 34 -3.88 13.87 -5.19
C GLY A 34 -3.08 12.94 -4.28
N THR A 35 -3.70 12.33 -3.26
CA THR A 35 -3.00 11.37 -2.38
C THR A 35 -2.76 10.06 -3.12
N THR A 36 -1.51 9.59 -3.14
CA THR A 36 -1.15 8.27 -3.68
C THR A 36 -1.48 7.18 -2.66
N VAL A 37 -2.27 6.19 -3.06
CA VAL A 37 -2.74 5.11 -2.18
C VAL A 37 -2.15 3.77 -2.62
N ILE A 38 -1.48 3.08 -1.70
CA ILE A 38 -0.88 1.76 -1.94
C ILE A 38 -1.50 0.76 -0.97
N SER A 39 -1.97 -0.36 -1.49
CA SER A 39 -2.45 -1.49 -0.69
C SER A 39 -1.42 -2.61 -0.68
N ILE A 40 -1.01 -3.04 0.52
CA ILE A 40 -0.03 -4.11 0.72
C ILE A 40 -0.65 -5.21 1.59
N GLY A 41 -0.78 -6.40 1.03
CA GLY A 41 -1.23 -7.59 1.74
C GLY A 41 -0.09 -8.52 2.16
N GLY A 42 -0.25 -9.27 3.26
CA GLY A 42 0.82 -10.13 3.80
C GLY A 42 1.10 -11.43 3.05
N GLY A 43 0.21 -11.79 2.12
CA GLY A 43 0.27 -13.06 1.40
C GLY A 43 -0.27 -14.23 2.24
N PRO A 44 0.06 -15.49 1.89
CA PRO A 44 -0.57 -16.68 2.47
C PRO A 44 -0.34 -16.89 3.98
N ARG A 45 0.66 -16.25 4.60
CA ARG A 45 0.93 -16.36 6.04
C ARG A 45 0.12 -15.37 6.88
N ASP A 46 -0.51 -14.37 6.27
CA ASP A 46 -1.48 -13.53 6.96
C ASP A 46 -2.81 -14.28 7.06
N ILE A 47 -2.97 -15.02 8.14
CA ILE A 47 -4.20 -15.80 8.41
C ILE A 47 -5.36 -14.93 8.89
N LEU A 48 -5.10 -13.69 9.32
CA LEU A 48 -6.13 -12.78 9.83
C LEU A 48 -6.78 -12.01 8.67
N VAL A 49 -5.99 -11.60 7.68
CA VAL A 49 -6.48 -10.87 6.50
C VAL A 49 -6.06 -11.59 5.23
N PRO A 50 -6.94 -12.45 4.67
CA PRO A 50 -6.72 -13.12 3.40
C PRO A 50 -6.35 -12.15 2.28
N SER A 51 -5.45 -12.58 1.39
CA SER A 51 -4.90 -11.74 0.31
C SER A 51 -5.98 -11.12 -0.58
N PHE A 52 -7.08 -11.82 -0.85
CA PHE A 52 -8.18 -11.29 -1.68
C PHE A 52 -8.89 -10.08 -1.05
N GLN A 53 -8.86 -9.95 0.29
CA GLN A 53 -9.44 -8.80 1.01
C GLN A 53 -8.50 -7.60 1.04
N THR A 54 -7.25 -7.76 0.62
CA THR A 54 -6.28 -6.66 0.57
C THR A 54 -6.28 -5.94 -0.78
N ILE A 55 -6.96 -6.50 -1.79
CA ILE A 55 -7.08 -5.90 -3.12
C ILE A 55 -8.13 -4.79 -3.06
N ASP A 56 -7.71 -3.54 -3.10
CA ASP A 56 -8.59 -2.37 -3.17
C ASP A 56 -8.56 -1.75 -4.56
N GLU A 57 -9.71 -1.73 -5.24
CA GLU A 57 -9.88 -1.08 -6.55
C GLU A 57 -9.54 0.42 -6.53
N ARG A 58 -9.57 1.02 -5.34
CA ARG A 58 -9.24 2.42 -5.14
C ARG A 58 -7.76 2.67 -4.89
N ALA A 59 -6.95 1.64 -4.62
CA ALA A 59 -5.51 1.81 -4.52
C ALA A 59 -4.89 2.01 -5.92
N ASP A 60 -3.85 2.83 -6.01
CA ASP A 60 -3.07 3.02 -7.24
C ASP A 60 -2.14 1.83 -7.51
N ILE A 61 -1.73 1.14 -6.44
CA ILE A 61 -0.93 -0.08 -6.47
C ILE A 61 -1.50 -1.06 -5.46
N ASN A 62 -1.81 -2.27 -5.92
CA ASN A 62 -2.11 -3.42 -5.07
C ASN A 62 -0.95 -4.40 -5.20
N THR A 63 -0.37 -4.81 -4.08
CA THR A 63 0.74 -5.76 -4.07
C THR A 63 0.70 -6.65 -2.83
N LEU A 64 1.23 -7.85 -2.94
CA LEU A 64 1.45 -8.74 -1.81
C LEU A 64 2.92 -8.69 -1.44
N THR A 65 3.23 -8.86 -0.15
CA THR A 65 4.63 -8.83 0.32
C THR A 65 5.50 -9.85 -0.41
N THR A 66 4.94 -11.02 -0.74
CA THR A 66 5.58 -12.06 -1.55
C THR A 66 5.95 -11.64 -2.98
N SER A 67 5.28 -10.63 -3.53
CA SER A 67 5.49 -10.14 -4.90
C SER A 67 6.45 -8.94 -4.93
N ILE A 68 6.80 -8.37 -3.78
CA ILE A 68 7.69 -7.20 -3.71
C ILE A 68 9.14 -7.67 -3.88
N PRO A 69 9.88 -7.13 -4.86
CA PRO A 69 11.30 -7.46 -5.02
C PRO A 69 12.13 -7.19 -3.75
N GLY A 70 12.89 -8.19 -3.33
CA GLY A 70 13.70 -8.14 -2.10
C GLY A 70 12.94 -8.42 -0.81
N VAL A 71 11.63 -8.66 -0.85
CA VAL A 71 10.79 -9.11 0.29
C VAL A 71 10.29 -10.52 0.00
N TRP A 72 11.19 -11.51 -0.01
CA TRP A 72 10.87 -12.87 -0.49
C TRP A 72 10.18 -13.74 0.56
N ARG A 73 9.51 -13.11 1.54
CA ARG A 73 8.80 -13.77 2.62
C ARG A 73 7.39 -13.22 2.72
N SER A 74 6.43 -14.13 2.68
CA SER A 74 5.08 -13.82 3.16
C SER A 74 5.20 -13.41 4.62
N THR A 75 4.68 -12.23 4.92
CA THR A 75 4.62 -11.68 6.26
C THR A 75 3.32 -12.15 6.89
N ASP A 76 3.38 -12.74 8.08
CA ASP A 76 2.17 -12.84 8.89
C ASP A 76 1.66 -11.45 9.28
N HIS A 77 0.48 -11.40 9.89
CA HIS A 77 -0.21 -10.15 10.19
C HIS A 77 0.65 -9.17 11.01
N LEU A 78 1.38 -9.66 12.01
CA LEU A 78 2.26 -8.83 12.84
C LEU A 78 3.52 -8.43 12.08
N CYS A 79 4.11 -9.37 11.34
CA CYS A 79 5.32 -9.12 10.56
C CYS A 79 5.10 -8.11 9.43
N LEU A 80 3.87 -7.83 9.00
CA LEU A 80 3.63 -6.82 7.97
C LEU A 80 4.07 -5.42 8.42
N LEU A 81 4.06 -5.13 9.72
CA LEU A 81 4.52 -3.85 10.28
C LEU A 81 6.01 -3.83 10.62
N TRP A 82 6.61 -5.00 10.87
CA TRP A 82 7.95 -5.10 11.46
C TRP A 82 8.98 -5.80 10.57
N CYS A 83 8.57 -6.37 9.43
CA CYS A 83 9.47 -7.06 8.52
C CYS A 83 10.49 -6.08 7.94
N LYS A 84 11.75 -6.23 8.37
CA LYS A 84 12.86 -5.37 7.97
C LYS A 84 13.00 -5.22 6.46
N GLN A 85 12.82 -6.31 5.70
CA GLN A 85 12.91 -6.28 4.24
C GLN A 85 11.82 -5.38 3.61
N LEU A 86 10.59 -5.46 4.13
CA LEU A 86 9.47 -4.65 3.67
C LEU A 86 9.67 -3.18 4.06
N ILE A 87 10.02 -2.92 5.32
CA ILE A 87 10.23 -1.55 5.82
C ILE A 87 11.35 -0.85 5.05
N LEU A 88 12.46 -1.53 4.76
CA LEU A 88 13.54 -0.95 3.95
C LEU A 88 13.09 -0.64 2.51
N ASN A 89 12.20 -1.45 1.91
CA ASN A 89 11.64 -1.13 0.60
C ASN A 89 10.70 0.07 0.63
N ILE A 90 9.81 0.15 1.64
CA ILE A 90 8.93 1.31 1.86
C ILE A 90 9.77 2.57 2.04
N VAL A 91 10.76 2.55 2.94
CA VAL A 91 11.61 3.71 3.21
C VAL A 91 12.32 4.18 1.94
N ARG A 92 12.96 3.26 1.18
CA ARG A 92 13.62 3.61 -0.09
C ARG A 92 12.65 4.25 -1.09
N SER A 93 11.45 3.69 -1.23
CA SER A 93 10.45 4.25 -2.13
C SER A 93 9.98 5.66 -1.75
N LEU A 94 9.89 5.94 -0.44
CA LEU A 94 9.55 7.28 0.06
C LEU A 94 10.68 8.28 -0.22
N PHE A 95 11.93 7.88 -0.01
CA PHE A 95 13.09 8.72 -0.35
C PHE A 95 13.19 9.00 -1.85
N ASP A 96 12.90 8.03 -2.70
CA ASP A 96 12.87 8.21 -4.17
C ASP A 96 11.72 9.12 -4.65
N CYS A 97 10.74 9.42 -3.77
CA CYS A 97 9.69 10.41 -4.05
C CYS A 97 10.07 11.84 -3.64
N VAL A 98 11.19 12.05 -2.95
CA VAL A 98 11.62 13.38 -2.47
C VAL A 98 12.26 14.16 -3.62
N ASP A 99 11.72 15.34 -3.90
CA ASP A 99 12.34 16.30 -4.80
C ASP A 99 13.40 17.11 -4.06
N THR A 100 14.67 16.79 -4.31
CA THR A 100 15.81 17.47 -3.70
C THR A 100 16.15 18.80 -4.36
N SER A 101 15.51 19.15 -5.48
CA SER A 101 15.68 20.45 -6.13
C SER A 101 14.91 21.56 -5.41
N GLN A 102 13.84 21.19 -4.70
CA GLN A 102 13.07 22.09 -3.84
C GLN A 102 13.84 22.44 -2.55
N LYS A 103 13.57 23.63 -2.03
CA LYS A 103 14.14 24.13 -0.76
C LYS A 103 13.00 24.61 0.15
N PRO A 104 12.63 23.88 1.22
CA PRO A 104 13.24 22.63 1.69
C PRO A 104 12.89 21.42 0.79
N PRO A 105 13.69 20.34 0.81
CA PRO A 105 13.33 19.10 0.13
C PRO A 105 11.99 18.56 0.65
N ALA A 106 11.10 18.21 -0.27
CA ALA A 106 9.77 17.72 0.04
C ALA A 106 9.39 16.57 -0.90
N ILE A 107 8.37 15.80 -0.53
CA ILE A 107 7.79 14.80 -1.43
C ILE A 107 7.21 15.53 -2.64
N THR A 108 7.53 15.07 -3.83
CA THR A 108 7.05 15.68 -5.08
C THR A 108 5.52 15.70 -5.15
N ASP A 109 4.95 16.82 -5.60
CA ASP A 109 3.51 16.97 -5.84
C ASP A 109 3.04 16.18 -7.07
N ASN A 110 3.96 15.82 -7.97
CA ASN A 110 3.65 15.09 -9.19
C ASN A 110 3.34 13.60 -8.88
N ILE A 111 2.08 13.21 -9.07
CA ILE A 111 1.62 11.85 -8.81
C ILE A 111 2.31 10.79 -9.67
N GLU A 112 2.64 11.09 -10.92
CA GLU A 112 3.30 10.16 -11.83
C GLU A 112 4.72 9.85 -11.34
N THR A 113 5.41 10.87 -10.82
CA THR A 113 6.76 10.70 -10.26
C THR A 113 6.72 9.82 -9.02
N ARG A 114 5.77 10.07 -8.10
CA ARG A 114 5.56 9.20 -6.93
C ARG A 114 5.23 7.76 -7.35
N LEU A 115 4.28 7.58 -8.26
CA LEU A 115 3.88 6.26 -8.73
C LEU A 115 5.01 5.53 -9.45
N LYS A 116 5.87 6.24 -10.18
CA LYS A 116 7.05 5.65 -10.82
C LYS A 116 8.03 5.12 -9.78
N ALA A 117 8.33 5.90 -8.74
CA ALA A 117 9.19 5.46 -7.63
C ALA A 117 8.59 4.23 -6.93
N PHE A 118 7.31 4.25 -6.59
CA PHE A 118 6.65 3.11 -5.97
C PHE A 118 6.60 1.88 -6.90
N LYS A 119 6.25 2.02 -8.18
CA LYS A 119 6.25 0.89 -9.12
C LYS A 119 7.63 0.25 -9.27
N TRP A 120 8.68 1.07 -9.27
CA TRP A 120 10.05 0.56 -9.27
C TRP A 120 10.28 -0.36 -8.07
N HIS A 121 10.01 0.09 -6.85
CA HIS A 121 10.28 -0.69 -5.63
C HIS A 121 9.33 -1.87 -5.38
N PHE A 122 8.06 -1.76 -5.78
CA PHE A 122 7.02 -2.73 -5.43
C PHE A 122 6.69 -3.73 -6.54
N VAL A 123 7.13 -3.48 -7.78
CA VAL A 123 6.77 -4.32 -8.94
C VAL A 123 7.99 -4.68 -9.80
N GLN A 124 8.85 -3.72 -10.16
CA GLN A 124 9.76 -3.86 -11.31
C GLN A 124 11.25 -3.99 -10.97
N ARG A 125 11.65 -3.87 -9.71
CA ARG A 125 13.07 -3.90 -9.31
C ARG A 125 13.71 -5.27 -9.60
N GLY A 126 14.19 -5.47 -10.83
CA GLY A 126 14.85 -6.71 -11.24
C GLY A 126 14.78 -7.08 -12.73
N THR A 127 13.92 -6.46 -13.56
CA THR A 127 13.93 -6.73 -15.02
C THR A 127 15.02 -5.93 -15.71
N LYS A 128 16.26 -6.42 -15.60
CA LYS A 128 17.26 -6.25 -16.66
C LYS A 128 17.41 -7.65 -17.29
N GLU A 129 16.67 -7.88 -18.36
CA GLU A 129 17.08 -8.85 -19.38
C GLU A 129 17.93 -8.11 -20.41
#